data_AF-F3CDE3-F1
#
_entry.id   AF-F3CDE3-F1
#
_cell.length_a   1.000
_cell.length_b   1.000
_cell.length_c   1.000
_cell.angle_alpha   90.00
_cell.angle_beta   90.00
_cell.angle_gamma   90.00
#
_symmetry.space_group_name_H-M   'P 1'
#
loop_
_entity.id
_entity.type
_entity.pdbx_description
1 polymer ?
#
loop_
_entity_poly.entity_id
_entity_poly.type
_entity_poly.pdbx_seq_one_letter_code
_entity_poly.pdbx_strand_id
1 'polypeptide(L)'
;MATELKPRTAAGYDQDVTSACERTLLTLLSAFGTLKETLRLVGGLVPRYLTPATPPDVPMHAGTSDVDIVLSLEVLAVGNEYASLAEQLNARGFNRWV
;
A
#
# COMPACT_ATOMS: atom_id res chain seq x y z
N MET A 1 -16.95 -5.46 -2.54
CA MET A 1 -16.91 -5.70 -4.00
C MET A 1 -15.44 -5.88 -4.39
N ALA A 2 -14.90 -7.09 -4.22
CA ALA A 2 -13.57 -7.46 -4.70
C ALA A 2 -13.79 -8.44 -5.87
N THR A 3 -14.22 -7.91 -7.01
CA THR A 3 -14.42 -8.69 -8.22
C THR A 3 -14.12 -7.89 -9.49
N GLU A 4 -13.49 -6.72 -9.35
CA GLU A 4 -12.97 -6.01 -10.50
C GLU A 4 -11.56 -6.55 -10.78
N LEU A 5 -11.46 -7.34 -11.84
CA LEU A 5 -10.18 -7.76 -12.41
C LEU A 5 -9.28 -6.54 -12.59
N LYS A 6 -7.99 -6.65 -12.25
CA LYS A 6 -7.01 -5.58 -12.49
C LYS A 6 -7.18 -5.05 -13.92
N PRO A 7 -7.18 -3.71 -14.10
CA PRO A 7 -7.34 -3.12 -15.42
C PRO A 7 -6.38 -3.72 -16.43
N ARG A 8 -6.90 -4.09 -17.62
CA ARG A 8 -6.08 -4.68 -18.70
C ARG A 8 -5.26 -3.64 -19.46
N THR A 9 -5.55 -2.36 -19.24
CA THR A 9 -4.90 -1.23 -19.92
C THR A 9 -4.65 -0.11 -18.91
N ALA A 10 -3.61 0.70 -19.13
CA ALA A 10 -3.28 1.84 -18.26
C ALA A 10 -4.45 2.82 -18.10
N ALA A 11 -5.22 3.06 -19.17
CA ALA A 11 -6.40 3.94 -19.14
C ALA A 11 -7.56 3.43 -18.25
N GLY A 12 -7.50 2.18 -17.79
CA GLY A 12 -8.51 1.60 -16.91
C GLY A 12 -8.26 1.85 -15.42
N TYR A 13 -7.15 2.50 -15.05
CA TYR A 13 -6.92 2.95 -13.69
C TYR A 13 -7.54 4.32 -13.46
N ASP A 14 -8.28 4.44 -12.37
CA ASP A 14 -8.77 5.71 -11.86
C ASP A 14 -7.67 6.38 -11.01
N GLN A 15 -7.39 7.65 -11.34
CA GLN A 15 -6.39 8.45 -10.63
C GLN A 15 -6.86 8.86 -9.23
N ASP A 16 -8.16 8.98 -9.01
CA ASP A 16 -8.73 9.25 -7.68
C ASP A 16 -8.56 8.03 -6.77
N VAL A 17 -8.74 6.82 -7.32
CA VAL A 17 -8.44 5.56 -6.61
C VAL A 17 -6.96 5.45 -6.30
N THR A 18 -6.09 5.77 -7.27
CA THR A 18 -4.63 5.80 -7.04
C THR A 18 -4.26 6.77 -5.91
N SER A 19 -4.86 7.96 -5.90
CA SER A 19 -4.66 8.96 -4.84
C SER A 19 -5.17 8.46 -3.48
N ALA A 20 -6.28 7.72 -3.45
CA ALA A 20 -6.78 7.06 -2.25
C ALA A 20 -5.81 5.98 -1.74
N CYS A 21 -5.17 5.23 -2.64
CA CYS A 21 -4.12 4.27 -2.29
C CYS A 21 -2.91 4.97 -1.64
N GLU A 22 -2.46 6.12 -2.16
CA GLU A 22 -1.37 6.89 -1.54
C GLU A 22 -1.74 7.38 -0.12
N ARG A 23 -2.97 7.88 0.07
CA ARG A 23 -3.47 8.27 1.40
C ARG A 23 -3.58 7.09 2.35
N THR A 24 -3.96 5.94 1.83
CA THR A 24 -4.00 4.68 2.58
C THR A 24 -2.59 4.28 3.02
N LEU A 25 -1.59 4.37 2.14
CA LEU A 25 -0.19 4.13 2.49
C LEU A 25 0.30 5.06 3.61
N LEU A 26 -0.02 6.35 3.56
CA LEU A 26 0.33 7.29 4.64
C LEU A 26 -0.35 6.94 5.97
N THR A 27 -1.62 6.51 5.91
CA THR A 27 -2.37 6.05 7.09
C THR A 27 -1.72 4.82 7.70
N LEU A 28 -1.35 3.85 6.85
CA LEU A 28 -0.62 2.64 7.22
C LEU A 28 0.71 3.00 7.90
N LEU A 29 1.57 3.78 7.25
CA LEU A 29 2.86 4.22 7.80
C LEU A 29 2.70 4.91 9.16
N SER A 30 1.65 5.71 9.33
CA SER A 30 1.34 6.38 10.60
C SER A 30 0.83 5.43 11.68
N ALA A 31 0.14 4.36 11.29
CA ALA A 31 -0.33 3.32 12.20
C ALA A 31 0.84 2.49 12.72
N PHE A 32 1.76 2.09 11.84
CA PHE A 32 2.85 1.15 12.15
C PHE A 32 3.86 1.63 13.20
N GLY A 33 3.88 2.91 13.60
CA GLY A 33 4.67 3.38 14.73
C GLY A 33 6.14 2.94 14.69
N THR A 34 6.57 2.13 15.68
CA THR A 34 7.93 1.56 15.78
C THR A 34 8.25 0.54 14.69
N LEU A 35 7.23 -0.10 14.10
CA LEU A 35 7.37 -1.10 13.04
C LEU A 35 7.65 -0.49 11.66
N LYS A 36 7.57 0.83 11.50
CA LYS A 36 7.74 1.51 10.21
C LYS A 36 9.02 1.12 9.48
N GLU A 37 10.12 0.89 10.21
CA GLU A 37 11.44 0.56 9.66
C GLU A 37 11.49 -0.86 9.08
N THR A 38 10.51 -1.70 9.42
CA THR A 38 10.36 -3.08 8.94
C THR A 38 9.42 -3.18 7.74
N LEU A 39 8.69 -2.10 7.44
CA LEU A 39 7.73 -2.06 6.35
C LEU A 39 8.44 -1.81 5.02
N ARG A 40 8.06 -2.56 3.99
CA ARG A 40 8.50 -2.34 2.62
C ARG A 40 7.29 -2.21 1.72
N LEU A 41 7.25 -1.13 0.93
CA LEU A 41 6.25 -0.98 -0.12
C LEU A 41 6.59 -1.93 -1.27
N VAL A 42 5.60 -2.64 -1.77
CA VAL A 42 5.71 -3.50 -2.96
C VAL A 42 4.53 -3.23 -3.92
N GLY A 43 4.50 -3.90 -5.05
CA GLY A 43 3.38 -3.83 -5.98
C GLY A 43 3.27 -2.50 -6.76
N GLY A 44 2.04 -2.12 -7.09
CA GLY A 44 1.74 -1.11 -8.10
C GLY A 44 2.20 0.32 -7.79
N LEU A 45 2.34 0.68 -6.51
CA LEU A 45 2.83 2.00 -6.10
C LEU A 45 4.35 2.15 -6.19
N VAL A 46 5.12 1.06 -6.20
CA VAL A 46 6.60 1.15 -6.19
C VAL A 46 7.16 1.96 -7.38
N PRO A 47 6.75 1.70 -8.64
CA PRO A 47 7.27 2.46 -9.78
C PRO A 47 6.96 3.96 -9.70
N ARG A 48 5.86 4.35 -9.02
CA ARG A 48 5.48 5.75 -8.85
C ARG A 48 6.52 6.55 -8.06
N TYR A 49 7.18 5.91 -7.07
CA TYR A 49 8.17 6.56 -6.21
C TYR A 49 9.61 6.33 -6.68
N LEU A 50 9.90 5.17 -7.27
CA LEU A 50 11.26 4.83 -7.71
C LEU A 50 11.57 5.30 -9.14
N THR A 51 10.55 5.58 -9.96
CA THR A 51 10.74 5.91 -11.38
C THR A 51 9.86 7.10 -11.77
N PRO A 52 10.24 8.34 -11.40
CA PRO A 52 9.48 9.54 -11.75
C PRO A 52 9.33 9.71 -13.27
N ALA A 53 8.17 10.22 -13.69
CA ALA A 53 7.86 10.44 -15.10
C ALA A 53 8.87 11.40 -15.76
N THR A 54 9.42 10.96 -16.88
CA THR A 54 10.40 11.71 -17.69
C THR A 54 10.09 11.48 -19.17
N PRO A 55 9.07 12.14 -19.73
CA PRO A 55 8.67 11.91 -21.11
C PRO A 55 9.75 12.33 -22.12
N PRO A 56 9.92 11.61 -23.25
CA PRO A 56 9.12 10.45 -23.67
C PRO A 56 9.57 9.11 -23.07
N ASP A 57 10.74 9.05 -22.45
CA ASP A 57 11.42 7.80 -22.07
C ASP A 57 10.72 7.06 -20.93
N VAL A 58 10.18 7.81 -19.97
CA VAL A 58 9.42 7.29 -18.83
C VAL A 58 8.03 7.93 -18.83
N PRO A 59 6.98 7.19 -19.21
CA PRO A 59 5.62 7.70 -19.17
C PRO A 59 5.16 7.93 -17.72
N MET A 60 4.05 8.65 -17.55
CA MET A 60 3.40 8.76 -16.26
C MET A 60 3.00 7.37 -15.72
N HIS A 61 3.08 7.23 -14.39
CA HIS A 61 2.61 6.02 -13.70
C HIS A 61 1.14 5.75 -14.06
N ALA A 62 0.85 4.51 -14.46
CA ALA A 62 -0.47 4.12 -14.96
C ALA A 62 -1.57 4.23 -13.89
N GLY A 63 -1.23 4.07 -12.61
CA GLY A 63 -2.18 4.02 -11.49
C GLY A 63 -2.16 2.67 -10.76
N THR A 64 -2.89 2.59 -9.66
CA THR A 64 -3.09 1.36 -8.88
C THR A 64 -4.48 1.36 -8.23
N SER A 65 -4.98 0.18 -7.86
CA SER A 65 -6.25 0.00 -7.12
C SER A 65 -6.06 -0.52 -5.70
N ASP A 66 -4.83 -0.89 -5.34
CA ASP A 66 -4.45 -1.53 -4.09
C ASP A 66 -3.12 -0.97 -3.55
N VAL A 67 -2.87 -1.23 -2.26
CA VAL A 67 -1.60 -0.94 -1.57
C VAL A 67 -1.04 -2.26 -1.06
N ASP A 68 0.12 -2.65 -1.58
CA ASP A 68 0.81 -3.87 -1.17
C ASP A 68 2.01 -3.53 -0.27
N ILE A 69 2.09 -4.18 0.89
CA ILE A 69 3.21 -4.00 1.83
C ILE A 69 3.72 -5.35 2.31
N VAL A 70 5.02 -5.40 2.61
CA VAL A 70 5.69 -6.54 3.26
C VAL A 70 6.17 -6.10 4.64
N LEU A 71 6.01 -6.97 5.63
CA LEU A 71 6.46 -6.79 7.01
C LEU A 71 7.43 -7.91 7.38
N SER A 72 8.44 -7.59 8.19
CA SER A 72 9.36 -8.62 8.71
C SER A 72 8.71 -9.41 9.84
N LEU A 73 8.55 -10.72 9.65
CA LEU A 73 7.94 -11.62 10.65
C LEU A 73 8.81 -11.80 11.91
N GLU A 74 10.14 -11.73 11.76
CA GLU A 74 11.07 -11.84 12.90
C GLU A 74 10.86 -10.71 13.91
N VAL A 75 10.52 -9.51 13.45
CA VAL A 75 10.23 -8.38 14.34
C VAL A 75 8.90 -8.58 15.05
N LEU A 76 7.88 -9.07 14.33
CA LEU A 76 6.55 -9.33 14.90
C LEU A 76 6.56 -10.44 15.97
N ALA A 77 7.51 -11.37 15.89
CA ALA A 77 7.60 -12.54 16.78
C ALA A 77 8.26 -12.24 18.14
N VAL A 78 9.04 -11.16 18.28
CA VAL A 78 9.87 -10.91 19.48
C VAL A 78 9.07 -10.28 20.64
N GLY A 79 7.85 -9.75 20.41
CA GLY A 79 7.19 -8.93 21.43
C GLY A 79 5.66 -8.85 21.43
N ASN A 80 4.94 -9.86 20.90
CA ASN A 80 3.47 -9.82 20.74
C ASN A 80 2.99 -8.67 19.81
N GLU A 81 3.87 -8.16 18.94
CA GLU A 81 3.63 -6.97 18.13
C GLU A 81 2.62 -7.20 17.01
N TYR A 82 2.37 -8.47 16.63
CA TYR A 82 1.34 -8.81 15.63
C TYR A 82 -0.09 -8.50 16.11
N ALA A 83 -0.42 -8.82 17.36
CA ALA A 83 -1.74 -8.48 17.93
C ALA A 83 -1.92 -6.96 18.02
N SER A 84 -0.88 -6.26 18.46
CA SER A 84 -0.81 -4.80 18.48
C SER A 84 -1.00 -4.19 17.09
N LEU A 85 -0.42 -4.79 16.05
CA LEU A 85 -0.60 -4.34 14.68
C LEU A 85 -2.06 -4.45 14.23
N ALA A 86 -2.71 -5.60 14.44
CA ALA A 86 -4.09 -5.79 14.06
C ALA A 86 -5.01 -4.78 14.77
N GLU A 87 -4.78 -4.51 16.05
CA GLU A 87 -5.49 -3.49 16.83
C GLU A 87 -5.26 -2.07 16.31
N GLN A 88 -4.02 -1.70 15.98
CA GLN A 88 -3.68 -0.39 15.41
C GLN A 88 -4.35 -0.17 14.04
N LEU A 89 -4.38 -1.20 13.19
CA LEU A 89 -5.10 -1.14 11.91
C LEU A 89 -6.61 -0.99 12.13
N ASN A 90 -7.18 -1.74 13.06
CA ASN A 90 -8.60 -1.64 13.38
C ASN A 90 -9.00 -0.26 13.93
N ALA A 91 -8.18 0.30 14.82
CA ALA A 91 -8.38 1.66 15.35
C ALA A 91 -8.32 2.75 14.26
N ARG A 92 -7.72 2.46 13.09
CA ARG A 92 -7.68 3.35 11.92
C ARG A 92 -8.77 3.04 10.88
N GLY A 93 -9.71 2.14 11.20
CA GLY A 93 -10.85 1.79 10.35
C GLY A 93 -10.60 0.65 9.36
N PHE A 94 -9.43 0.00 9.42
CA PHE A 94 -9.18 -1.19 8.61
C PHE A 94 -9.84 -2.41 9.25
N ASN A 95 -10.53 -3.19 8.42
CA ASN A 95 -11.15 -4.43 8.87
C ASN A 95 -10.60 -5.58 8.05
N ARG A 96 -10.44 -6.72 8.70
CA ARG A 96 -10.16 -7.96 7.99
C ARG A 96 -11.31 -8.22 7.03
N TRP A 97 -11.01 -8.30 5.74
CA TRP A 97 -11.97 -8.74 4.75
C TRP A 97 -12.27 -10.23 4.98
N VAL A 98 -13.56 -10.58 5.05
CA VAL A 98 -14.07 -11.94 5.30
C VAL A 98 -14.79 -12.43 4.04
#